data_AF-G5A8P8-F1
#
_entry.id   AF-G5A8P8-F1
#
_cell.length_a   1.000
_cell.length_b   1.000
_cell.length_c   1.000
_cell.angle_alpha   90.00
_cell.angle_beta   90.00
_cell.angle_gamma   90.00
#
_symmetry.space_group_name_H-M   'P 1'
#
loop_
_entity.id
_entity.type
_entity.pdbx_description
1 polymer ?
#
loop_
_entity_poly.entity_id
_entity_poly.type
_entity_poly.pdbx_seq_one_letter_code
_entity_poly.pdbx_strand_id
1 'polypeptide(L)'
;MNPRPGGPGCSSTNMEPGMLELHTKMDGTINVYTVDHRDTGRSNRLNCVAAQAMTTAPPLGTDIDPKEVPSCAKDLLFKYGYLSAFSITSAATDISTFISDYTNGANTFVYGVSYDTSWVERLMHLNTPSMNGYILDSVQASSGVPTDKSNYMSTTDRDYGEVGEYFMGLCDRDAECKAHFPSANLSSTVHNRDPSHL
;
A
#
# COMPACT_ATOMS: atom_id res chain seq x y z
N MET A 1 11.35 5.19 12.73
CA MET A 1 10.70 4.46 11.63
C MET A 1 9.24 4.27 11.96
N ASN A 2 8.38 5.15 11.44
CA ASN A 2 7.06 4.84 10.86
C ASN A 2 6.56 6.15 10.23
N PRO A 3 6.14 6.13 8.96
CA PRO A 3 4.80 5.62 8.74
C PRO A 3 4.70 4.69 7.53
N ARG A 4 3.82 3.69 7.60
CA ARG A 4 3.38 2.95 6.42
C ARG A 4 1.95 3.32 6.13
N PRO A 5 1.67 3.75 4.89
CA PRO A 5 0.85 2.90 4.08
C PRO A 5 1.44 2.73 2.69
N GLY A 6 1.02 1.64 2.09
CA GLY A 6 0.98 1.41 0.68
C GLY A 6 0.67 -0.06 0.45
N GLY A 7 -0.17 -0.27 -0.55
CA GLY A 7 -1.02 -1.42 -0.83
C GLY A 7 -2.45 -0.89 -0.92
N PRO A 8 -3.23 -1.20 -1.99
CA PRO A 8 -4.60 -0.70 -2.06
C PRO A 8 -5.40 -1.20 -0.84
N GLY A 9 -6.26 -0.35 -0.28
CA GLY A 9 -7.13 -0.71 0.85
C GLY A 9 -6.67 -0.28 2.24
N CYS A 10 -5.45 0.25 2.40
CA CYS A 10 -4.99 0.79 3.68
C CYS A 10 -5.63 2.15 3.99
N SER A 11 -6.00 2.38 5.26
CA SER A 11 -6.49 3.69 5.70
C SER A 11 -5.34 4.64 5.99
N SER A 12 -5.57 5.91 5.68
CA SER A 12 -4.73 7.04 6.03
C SER A 12 -4.57 7.27 7.53
N THR A 13 -5.40 6.67 8.38
CA THR A 13 -5.22 6.72 9.85
C THR A 13 -3.85 6.21 10.29
N ASN A 14 -3.28 5.25 9.56
CA ASN A 14 -1.93 4.74 9.81
C ASN A 14 -0.83 5.78 9.54
N MET A 15 -1.12 6.83 8.75
CA MET A 15 -0.23 7.97 8.49
C MET A 15 -0.34 9.09 9.51
N GLU A 16 -1.48 9.22 10.20
CA GLU A 16 -1.77 10.39 11.03
C GLU A 16 -0.66 10.70 12.06
N PRO A 17 -0.02 9.72 12.75
CA PRO A 17 1.10 10.01 13.64
C PRO A 17 2.31 10.63 12.92
N GLY A 18 2.66 10.11 11.74
CA GLY A 18 3.78 10.65 10.94
C GLY A 18 3.47 12.02 10.36
N MET A 19 2.20 12.28 10.01
CA MET A 19 1.75 13.59 9.53
C MET A 19 1.79 14.65 10.64
N LEU A 20 1.43 14.28 11.87
CA LEU A 20 1.58 15.17 13.03
C LEU A 20 3.04 15.50 13.32
N GLU A 21 3.93 14.50 13.22
CA GLU A 21 5.36 14.71 13.35
C GLU A 21 5.90 15.66 12.26
N LEU A 22 5.48 15.46 11.00
CA LEU A 22 5.84 16.35 9.88
C LEU A 22 5.36 17.78 10.12
N HIS A 23 4.08 17.96 10.50
CA HIS A 23 3.52 19.27 10.81
C HIS A 23 4.31 19.98 11.92
N THR A 24 4.68 19.25 12.96
CA THR A 24 5.50 19.76 14.07
C THR A 24 6.89 20.16 13.62
N LYS A 25 7.56 19.32 12.80
CA LYS A 25 8.90 19.61 12.24
C LYS A 25 8.92 20.80 11.28
N MET A 26 7.76 21.16 10.73
CA MET A 26 7.56 22.31 9.85
C MET A 26 7.03 23.53 10.62
N ASP A 27 7.17 23.56 11.94
CA ASP A 27 6.74 24.64 12.83
C ASP A 27 5.25 25.03 12.68
N GLY A 28 4.41 24.08 12.24
CA GLY A 28 2.99 24.31 11.98
C GLY A 28 2.70 25.30 10.84
N THR A 29 3.66 25.52 9.94
CA THR A 29 3.56 26.50 8.84
C THR A 29 2.90 25.94 7.58
N ILE A 30 2.62 24.63 7.54
CA ILE A 30 2.00 23.95 6.41
C ILE A 30 0.68 23.31 6.84
N ASN A 31 -0.26 23.18 5.91
CA ASN A 31 -1.44 22.35 6.12
C ASN A 31 -1.12 20.92 5.69
N VAL A 32 -1.38 19.94 6.55
CA VAL A 32 -1.20 18.52 6.24
C VAL A 32 -2.56 17.85 6.16
N TYR A 33 -2.84 17.22 5.03
CA TYR A 33 -4.09 16.50 4.78
C TYR A 33 -3.79 15.02 4.55
N THR A 34 -4.60 14.17 5.17
CA THR A 34 -4.63 12.72 4.94
C THR A 34 -5.92 12.35 4.24
N VAL A 35 -5.84 11.48 3.25
CA VAL A 35 -7.02 11.06 2.48
C VAL A 35 -7.16 9.55 2.52
N ASP A 36 -8.34 9.09 2.93
CA ASP A 36 -8.79 7.74 2.63
C ASP A 36 -9.30 7.74 1.19
N HIS A 37 -8.57 7.09 0.28
CA HIS A 37 -8.99 6.91 -1.10
C HIS A 37 -10.33 6.15 -1.16
N ARG A 38 -11.18 6.42 -2.17
CA ARG A 38 -12.57 5.93 -2.28
C ARG A 38 -12.84 4.59 -1.59
N ASP A 39 -12.46 3.43 -2.04
CA ASP A 39 -12.80 2.13 -1.42
C ASP A 39 -12.13 1.78 -0.07
N THR A 40 -11.62 2.76 0.68
CA THR A 40 -10.72 2.52 1.83
C THR A 40 -11.13 3.29 3.08
N GLY A 41 -10.69 2.80 4.24
CA GLY A 41 -10.81 3.50 5.52
C GLY A 41 -12.20 4.09 5.79
N ARG A 42 -12.22 5.39 6.08
CA ARG A 42 -13.44 6.17 6.38
C ARG A 42 -14.23 6.59 5.13
N SER A 43 -13.70 6.36 3.93
CA SER A 43 -14.34 6.72 2.64
C SER A 43 -15.30 5.64 2.11
N ASN A 44 -15.83 4.79 3.00
CA ASN A 44 -16.68 3.62 2.70
C ASN A 44 -15.88 2.41 2.16
N ARG A 45 -15.08 1.81 3.05
CA ARG A 45 -14.26 0.62 2.75
C ARG A 45 -15.08 -0.48 2.07
N LEU A 46 -14.60 -0.97 0.92
CA LEU A 46 -15.20 -2.13 0.27
C LEU A 46 -15.07 -3.37 1.16
N ASN A 47 -16.18 -4.07 1.35
CA ASN A 47 -16.23 -5.30 2.12
C ASN A 47 -17.04 -6.36 1.38
N CYS A 48 -16.68 -7.61 1.62
CA CYS A 48 -17.23 -8.79 0.95
C CYS A 48 -18.03 -9.65 1.92
N VAL A 49 -18.68 -9.03 2.92
CA VAL A 49 -19.26 -9.73 4.09
C VAL A 49 -20.23 -10.83 3.69
N ALA A 50 -21.05 -10.62 2.66
CA ALA A 50 -21.98 -11.64 2.16
C ALA A 50 -21.26 -12.83 1.50
N ALA A 51 -20.20 -12.58 0.72
CA ALA A 51 -19.39 -13.63 0.12
C ALA A 51 -18.55 -14.40 1.17
N GLN A 52 -18.02 -13.70 2.18
CA GLN A 52 -17.27 -14.28 3.29
C GLN A 52 -18.15 -15.06 4.28
N ALA A 53 -19.45 -14.76 4.35
CA ALA A 53 -20.38 -15.51 5.19
C ALA A 53 -20.75 -16.89 4.62
N MET A 54 -20.46 -17.16 3.34
CA MET A 54 -20.75 -18.43 2.67
C MET A 54 -19.57 -19.42 2.68
N THR A 55 -18.45 -19.02 3.24
CA THR A 55 -17.22 -19.83 3.35
C THR A 55 -16.86 -20.05 4.81
N THR A 56 -16.18 -21.15 5.09
CA THR A 56 -15.61 -21.37 6.43
C THR A 56 -14.56 -20.29 6.67
N ALA A 57 -14.76 -19.48 7.72
CA ALA A 57 -13.87 -18.36 8.03
C ALA A 57 -12.38 -18.80 7.95
N PRO A 58 -11.53 -18.08 7.19
CA PRO A 58 -10.11 -18.44 7.12
C PRO A 58 -9.50 -18.37 8.52
N PRO A 59 -8.52 -19.23 8.85
CA PRO A 59 -7.84 -19.21 10.15
C PRO A 59 -7.10 -17.89 10.46
N LEU A 60 -7.01 -16.95 9.51
CA LEU A 60 -6.17 -15.75 9.56
C LEU A 60 -6.91 -14.40 9.49
N GLY A 61 -8.23 -14.35 9.71
CA GLY A 61 -8.96 -13.06 9.92
C GLY A 61 -9.84 -12.59 8.75
N THR A 62 -9.81 -11.29 8.43
CA THR A 62 -10.74 -10.62 7.48
C THR A 62 -10.37 -10.76 5.99
N ASP A 63 -9.35 -11.56 5.67
CA ASP A 63 -8.88 -11.71 4.30
C ASP A 63 -9.88 -12.50 3.46
N ILE A 64 -9.98 -12.14 2.18
CA ILE A 64 -10.87 -12.80 1.22
C ILE A 64 -10.20 -14.08 0.69
N ASP A 65 -10.90 -15.22 0.70
CA ASP A 65 -10.43 -16.40 -0.02
C ASP A 65 -10.50 -16.10 -1.53
N PRO A 66 -9.48 -16.43 -2.34
CA PRO A 66 -9.55 -16.27 -3.79
C PRO A 66 -10.83 -16.83 -4.45
N LYS A 67 -11.45 -17.86 -3.85
CA LYS A 67 -12.73 -18.45 -4.30
C LYS A 67 -13.94 -17.53 -4.08
N GLU A 68 -13.86 -16.60 -3.15
CA GLU A 68 -14.94 -15.64 -2.83
C GLU A 68 -14.92 -14.42 -3.75
N VAL A 69 -13.79 -14.13 -4.41
CA VAL A 69 -13.60 -12.96 -5.27
C VAL A 69 -14.72 -12.80 -6.31
N PRO A 70 -15.16 -13.84 -7.05
CA PRO A 70 -16.24 -13.69 -8.03
C PRO A 70 -17.58 -13.33 -7.39
N SER A 71 -17.90 -13.87 -6.21
CA SER A 71 -19.13 -13.55 -5.49
C SER A 71 -19.08 -12.14 -4.92
N CYS A 72 -17.94 -11.75 -4.33
CA CYS A 72 -17.75 -10.38 -3.86
C CYS A 72 -17.89 -9.36 -5.00
N ALA A 73 -17.27 -9.62 -6.16
CA ALA A 73 -17.39 -8.72 -7.31
C ALA A 73 -18.85 -8.54 -7.74
N LYS A 74 -19.68 -9.60 -7.70
CA LYS A 74 -21.12 -9.51 -8.00
C LYS A 74 -21.88 -8.69 -6.95
N ASP A 75 -21.59 -8.89 -5.67
CA ASP A 75 -22.23 -8.14 -4.59
C ASP A 75 -21.89 -6.64 -4.67
N LEU A 76 -20.63 -6.32 -4.95
CA LEU A 76 -20.16 -4.95 -5.16
C LEU A 76 -20.79 -4.33 -6.41
N LEU A 77 -20.90 -5.09 -7.50
CA LEU A 77 -21.57 -4.65 -8.74
C LEU A 77 -23.05 -4.37 -8.48
N PHE A 78 -23.73 -5.25 -7.74
CA PHE A 78 -25.12 -5.06 -7.36
C PHE A 78 -25.32 -3.81 -6.48
N LYS A 79 -24.41 -3.57 -5.53
CA LYS A 79 -24.48 -2.44 -4.59
C LYS A 79 -24.15 -1.08 -5.23
N TYR A 80 -23.10 -1.03 -6.06
CA TYR A 80 -22.54 0.22 -6.56
C TYR A 80 -22.73 0.45 -8.07
N GLY A 81 -23.24 -0.54 -8.80
CA GLY A 81 -23.43 -0.48 -10.24
C GLY A 81 -22.14 -0.76 -11.00
N TYR A 82 -21.24 0.22 -11.13
CA TYR A 82 -20.03 0.09 -11.94
C TYR A 82 -18.76 0.02 -11.08
N LEU A 83 -18.06 -1.11 -11.11
CA LEU A 83 -16.80 -1.26 -10.35
C LEU A 83 -15.66 -0.36 -10.85
N SER A 84 -15.74 0.14 -12.08
CA SER A 84 -14.81 1.15 -12.60
C SER A 84 -14.84 2.46 -11.79
N ALA A 85 -15.92 2.70 -11.02
CA ALA A 85 -15.97 3.79 -10.05
C ALA A 85 -14.85 3.66 -9.00
N PHE A 86 -14.34 2.48 -8.69
CA PHE A 86 -13.23 2.25 -7.75
C PHE A 86 -11.88 2.09 -8.44
N SER A 87 -11.75 2.58 -9.68
CA SER A 87 -10.46 2.56 -10.39
C SER A 87 -9.50 3.62 -9.85
N ILE A 88 -8.20 3.39 -10.06
CA ILE A 88 -7.15 4.36 -9.74
C ILE A 88 -7.34 5.70 -10.47
N THR A 89 -7.98 5.69 -11.66
CA THR A 89 -8.31 6.91 -12.39
C THR A 89 -9.40 7.68 -11.64
N SER A 90 -10.48 7.00 -11.25
CA SER A 90 -11.56 7.64 -10.49
C SER A 90 -11.05 8.20 -9.16
N ALA A 91 -10.19 7.45 -8.45
CA ALA A 91 -9.53 7.91 -7.24
C ALA A 91 -8.65 9.14 -7.49
N ALA A 92 -7.86 9.17 -8.56
CA ALA A 92 -7.03 10.33 -8.92
C ALA A 92 -7.89 11.56 -9.25
N THR A 93 -9.02 11.35 -9.93
CA THR A 93 -9.98 12.42 -10.22
C THR A 93 -10.55 13.04 -8.95
N ASP A 94 -10.80 12.26 -7.88
CA ASP A 94 -11.27 12.82 -6.60
C ASP A 94 -10.28 13.83 -6.04
N ILE A 95 -8.99 13.48 -6.03
CA ILE A 95 -7.92 14.36 -5.54
C ILE A 95 -7.79 15.59 -6.43
N SER A 96 -7.82 15.41 -7.76
CA SER A 96 -7.76 16.52 -8.71
C SER A 96 -8.89 17.53 -8.47
N THR A 97 -10.12 17.04 -8.30
CA THR A 97 -11.30 17.88 -8.02
C THR A 97 -11.18 18.54 -6.64
N PHE A 98 -10.82 17.77 -5.61
CA PHE A 98 -10.65 18.31 -4.26
C PHE A 98 -9.64 19.46 -4.23
N ILE A 99 -8.51 19.28 -4.90
CA ILE A 99 -7.44 20.29 -4.94
C ILE A 99 -7.85 21.51 -5.77
N SER A 100 -8.59 21.31 -6.85
CA SER A 100 -9.09 22.41 -7.68
C SER A 100 -10.14 23.26 -6.95
N ASP A 101 -11.02 22.63 -6.18
CA ASP A 101 -12.18 23.29 -5.58
C ASP A 101 -11.93 23.85 -4.18
N TYR A 102 -11.03 23.23 -3.40
CA TYR A 102 -10.90 23.50 -1.96
C TYR A 102 -9.52 24.00 -1.51
N THR A 103 -8.55 24.16 -2.42
CA THR A 103 -7.26 24.75 -2.04
C THR A 103 -7.34 26.26 -1.93
N ASN A 104 -6.48 26.82 -1.09
CA ASN A 104 -6.39 28.25 -0.82
C ASN A 104 -5.40 28.99 -1.76
N GLY A 105 -5.02 28.37 -2.88
CA GLY A 105 -4.03 28.90 -3.82
C GLY A 105 -2.58 28.87 -3.31
N ALA A 106 -2.31 28.29 -2.13
CA ALA A 106 -0.95 28.04 -1.67
C ALA A 106 -0.31 26.87 -2.43
N ASN A 107 1.02 26.76 -2.34
CA ASN A 107 1.74 25.68 -2.99
C ASN A 107 1.27 24.31 -2.48
N THR A 108 0.75 23.48 -3.38
CA THR A 108 0.18 22.17 -3.08
C THR A 108 1.09 21.06 -3.59
N PHE A 109 1.43 20.13 -2.71
CA PHE A 109 2.25 18.96 -3.02
C PHE A 109 1.50 17.69 -2.63
N VAL A 110 1.62 16.64 -3.44
CA VAL A 110 1.09 15.31 -3.11
C VAL A 110 2.23 14.35 -2.83
N TYR A 111 2.15 13.69 -1.69
CA TYR A 111 3.05 12.62 -1.28
C TYR A 111 2.36 11.26 -1.46
N GLY A 112 3.02 10.33 -2.15
CA GLY A 112 2.60 8.95 -2.30
C GLY A 112 3.72 8.00 -1.91
N VAL A 113 3.35 6.89 -1.27
CA VAL A 113 4.27 5.85 -0.83
C VAL A 113 3.77 4.46 -1.27
N SER A 114 4.66 3.63 -1.82
CA SER A 114 4.32 2.28 -2.30
C SER A 114 3.15 2.29 -3.31
N TYR A 115 2.01 1.60 -3.12
CA TYR A 115 0.89 1.64 -4.08
C TYR A 115 0.46 3.06 -4.47
N ASP A 116 0.49 3.99 -3.51
CA ASP A 116 0.05 5.35 -3.74
C ASP A 116 0.92 6.06 -4.77
N THR A 117 2.14 5.60 -5.06
CA THR A 117 2.94 6.18 -6.15
C THR A 117 2.33 5.91 -7.53
N SER A 118 1.66 4.77 -7.73
CA SER A 118 0.88 4.52 -8.96
C SER A 118 -0.35 5.43 -9.02
N TRP A 119 -0.94 5.74 -7.86
CA TRP A 119 -2.09 6.64 -7.78
C TRP A 119 -1.69 8.09 -8.06
N VAL A 120 -0.58 8.54 -7.49
CA VAL A 120 0.02 9.85 -7.75
C VAL A 120 0.53 9.95 -9.19
N GLU A 121 1.13 8.91 -9.75
CA GLU A 121 1.47 8.85 -11.18
C GLU A 121 0.21 9.06 -12.05
N ARG A 122 -0.92 8.43 -11.68
CA ARG A 122 -2.16 8.64 -12.40
C ARG A 122 -2.67 10.08 -12.29
N LEU A 123 -2.53 10.70 -11.12
CA LEU A 123 -2.85 12.11 -10.90
C LEU A 123 -1.96 13.05 -11.72
N MET A 124 -0.67 12.74 -11.86
CA MET A 124 0.24 13.47 -12.75
C MET A 124 -0.26 13.45 -14.20
N HIS A 125 -0.75 12.30 -14.67
CA HIS A 125 -1.34 12.17 -16.00
C HIS A 125 -2.64 12.98 -16.19
N LEU A 126 -3.36 13.31 -15.12
CA LEU A 126 -4.53 14.21 -15.19
C LEU A 126 -4.14 15.68 -15.36
N ASN A 127 -2.88 16.03 -15.08
CA ASN A 127 -2.32 17.37 -15.26
C ASN A 127 -3.13 18.48 -14.54
N THR A 128 -3.45 18.26 -13.27
CA THR A 128 -4.18 19.22 -12.43
C THR A 128 -3.42 20.55 -12.30
N PRO A 129 -3.95 21.69 -12.80
CA PRO A 129 -3.21 22.96 -12.84
C PRO A 129 -2.81 23.53 -11.48
N SER A 130 -3.58 23.24 -10.43
CA SER A 130 -3.35 23.74 -9.06
C SER A 130 -2.24 22.99 -8.30
N MET A 131 -1.59 22.00 -8.93
CA MET A 131 -0.50 21.23 -8.32
C MET A 131 0.86 21.88 -8.54
N ASN A 132 1.67 21.96 -7.49
CA ASN A 132 3.04 22.49 -7.56
C ASN A 132 4.09 21.39 -7.62
N GLY A 133 3.79 20.18 -7.14
CA GLY A 133 4.72 19.06 -7.23
C GLY A 133 4.22 17.76 -6.61
N TYR A 134 5.02 16.71 -6.81
CA TYR A 134 4.73 15.34 -6.38
C TYR A 134 5.97 14.74 -5.72
N ILE A 135 5.76 13.96 -4.66
CA ILE A 135 6.81 13.25 -3.93
C ILE A 135 6.42 11.77 -3.94
N LEU A 136 7.30 10.92 -4.47
CA LEU A 136 7.07 9.48 -4.62
C LEU A 136 8.13 8.73 -3.80
N ASP A 137 7.69 8.02 -2.76
CA ASP A 137 8.55 7.18 -1.91
C ASP A 137 8.28 5.70 -2.20
N SER A 138 9.34 4.89 -2.34
CA SER A 138 9.24 3.44 -2.55
C SER A 138 8.39 3.09 -3.79
N VAL A 139 8.83 3.58 -4.95
CA VAL A 139 8.02 3.73 -6.17
C VAL A 139 7.54 2.41 -6.78
N GLN A 140 6.22 2.28 -6.88
CA GLN A 140 5.51 1.43 -7.84
C GLN A 140 5.01 2.29 -9.02
N ALA A 141 5.52 2.04 -10.22
CA ALA A 141 5.09 2.71 -11.45
C ALA A 141 4.25 1.77 -12.32
N SER A 142 3.21 2.32 -12.95
CA SER A 142 2.35 1.63 -13.91
C SER A 142 2.81 1.81 -15.37
N SER A 143 3.70 2.78 -15.62
CA SER A 143 4.29 3.04 -16.94
C SER A 143 5.82 3.11 -16.90
N GLY A 144 6.44 2.98 -18.07
CA GLY A 144 7.89 3.21 -18.23
C GLY A 144 8.81 2.08 -17.75
N VAL A 145 8.28 1.03 -17.10
CA VAL A 145 9.06 -0.13 -16.63
C VAL A 145 8.81 -1.33 -17.55
N PRO A 146 9.84 -1.94 -18.14
CA PRO A 146 9.72 -3.19 -18.89
C PRO A 146 9.13 -4.32 -18.02
N THR A 147 8.28 -5.17 -18.59
CA THR A 147 7.59 -6.25 -17.86
C THR A 147 8.53 -7.16 -17.08
N ASP A 148 9.72 -7.46 -17.61
CA ASP A 148 10.73 -8.30 -16.95
C ASP A 148 11.42 -7.62 -15.75
N LYS A 149 11.24 -6.30 -15.61
CA LYS A 149 11.82 -5.46 -14.55
C LYS A 149 10.75 -4.81 -13.66
N SER A 150 9.48 -5.09 -13.92
CA SER A 150 8.38 -4.60 -13.11
C SER A 150 8.36 -5.28 -11.74
N ASN A 151 8.16 -4.49 -10.70
CA ASN A 151 7.97 -4.98 -9.33
C ASN A 151 6.57 -5.61 -9.23
N TYR A 152 6.47 -6.89 -9.57
CA TYR A 152 5.24 -7.66 -9.38
C TYR A 152 5.23 -8.28 -7.98
N MET A 153 4.06 -8.31 -7.37
CA MET A 153 3.91 -8.98 -6.07
C MET A 153 4.32 -10.46 -6.15
N SER A 154 4.11 -11.11 -7.30
CA SER A 154 4.52 -12.50 -7.55
C SER A 154 6.04 -12.70 -7.63
N THR A 155 6.83 -11.64 -7.78
CA THR A 155 8.30 -11.72 -7.80
C THR A 155 8.95 -11.18 -6.54
N THR A 156 8.15 -10.67 -5.60
CA THR A 156 8.62 -10.06 -4.34
C THR A 156 9.56 -10.98 -3.57
N ASP A 157 9.27 -12.27 -3.42
CA ASP A 157 10.16 -13.20 -2.71
C ASP A 157 11.56 -13.29 -3.36
N ARG A 158 11.62 -13.27 -4.69
CA ARG A 158 12.87 -13.23 -5.44
C ARG A 158 13.58 -11.90 -5.24
N ASP A 159 12.84 -10.80 -5.37
CA ASP A 159 13.39 -9.44 -5.39
C ASP A 159 13.92 -9.02 -4.01
N TYR A 160 13.25 -9.44 -2.92
CA TYR A 160 13.72 -9.24 -1.55
C TYR A 160 14.69 -10.33 -1.08
N GLY A 161 14.91 -11.39 -1.86
CA GLY A 161 15.83 -12.47 -1.53
C GLY A 161 17.26 -11.98 -1.32
N GLU A 162 17.73 -11.02 -2.14
CA GLU A 162 19.04 -10.40 -1.97
C GLU A 162 19.17 -9.66 -0.62
N VAL A 163 18.13 -8.89 -0.25
CA VAL A 163 18.08 -8.18 1.04
C VAL A 163 18.08 -9.18 2.20
N GLY A 164 17.34 -10.28 2.06
CA GLY A 164 17.31 -11.36 3.04
C GLY A 164 18.68 -12.03 3.21
N GLU A 165 19.37 -12.38 2.12
CA GLU A 165 20.72 -12.95 2.16
C GLU A 165 21.73 -11.96 2.78
N TYR A 166 21.62 -10.67 2.43
CA TYR A 166 22.46 -9.64 3.05
C TYR A 166 22.24 -9.55 4.57
N PHE A 167 20.97 -9.57 5.01
CA PHE A 167 20.62 -9.60 6.42
C PHE A 167 21.18 -10.84 7.13
N MET A 168 21.08 -12.02 6.52
CA MET A 168 21.67 -13.25 7.08
C MET A 168 23.20 -13.17 7.18
N GLY A 169 23.85 -12.51 6.21
CA GLY A 169 25.29 -12.23 6.26
C GLY A 169 25.71 -11.25 7.36
N LEU A 170 24.81 -10.37 7.81
CA LEU A 170 25.00 -9.55 9.01
C LEU A 170 24.77 -10.37 10.28
N CYS A 171 23.70 -11.18 10.30
CA CYS A 171 23.34 -12.05 11.42
C CYS A 171 24.46 -13.03 11.79
N ASP A 172 25.17 -13.60 10.82
CA ASP A 172 26.28 -14.52 11.07
C ASP A 172 27.47 -13.87 11.81
N ARG A 173 27.57 -12.54 11.78
CA ARG A 173 28.60 -11.76 12.47
C ARG A 173 28.17 -11.31 13.86
N ASP A 174 26.89 -11.47 14.18
CA ASP A 174 26.31 -11.09 15.46
C ASP A 174 26.07 -12.34 16.32
N ALA A 175 26.64 -12.37 17.52
CA ALA A 175 26.63 -13.58 18.35
C ALA A 175 25.21 -13.95 18.84
N GLU A 176 24.36 -12.96 19.09
CA GLU A 176 22.98 -13.17 19.52
C GLU A 176 22.13 -13.69 18.36
N CYS A 177 22.20 -13.01 17.21
CA CYS A 177 21.46 -13.41 16.02
C CYS A 177 21.88 -14.81 15.55
N LYS A 178 23.18 -15.09 15.44
CA LYS A 178 23.71 -16.39 15.02
C LYS A 178 23.25 -17.54 15.91
N ALA A 179 23.06 -17.31 17.21
CA ALA A 179 22.59 -18.36 18.12
C ALA A 179 21.17 -18.86 17.77
N HIS A 180 20.36 -18.05 17.07
CA HIS A 180 19.02 -18.41 16.65
C HIS A 180 18.94 -19.08 15.28
N PHE A 181 20.01 -18.99 14.47
CA PHE A 181 20.00 -19.51 13.10
C PHE A 181 21.12 -20.53 12.90
N PRO A 182 20.78 -21.79 12.56
CA PRO A 182 21.78 -22.83 12.34
C PRO A 182 22.64 -22.58 11.09
N SER A 183 22.23 -21.66 10.22
CA SER A 183 22.93 -21.31 8.98
C SER A 183 22.78 -19.83 8.64
N ALA A 184 23.82 -19.25 8.06
CA ALA A 184 23.81 -17.90 7.50
C ALA A 184 23.18 -17.79 6.09
N ASN A 185 22.66 -18.90 5.55
CA ASN A 185 22.01 -18.92 4.24
C ASN A 185 20.49 -18.81 4.43
N LEU A 186 19.85 -17.95 3.64
CA LEU A 186 18.42 -17.68 3.77
C LEU A 186 17.58 -18.91 3.40
N SER A 187 17.91 -19.59 2.30
CA SER A 187 17.16 -20.78 1.84
C SER A 187 17.16 -21.89 2.89
N SER A 188 18.31 -22.21 3.49
CA SER A 188 18.37 -23.23 4.55
C SER A 188 17.65 -22.80 5.83
N THR A 189 17.57 -21.51 6.11
CA THR A 189 16.83 -20.97 7.26
C THR A 189 15.31 -21.08 7.08
N VAL A 190 14.81 -20.78 5.87
CA VAL A 190 13.37 -20.83 5.56
C VAL A 190 12.85 -22.27 5.50
N HIS A 191 13.65 -23.21 4.99
CA HIS A 191 13.24 -24.62 4.85
C HIS A 191 13.36 -25.45 6.15
N ASN A 192 14.09 -24.97 7.16
CA ASN A 192 14.30 -25.68 8.43
C ASN A 192 13.33 -25.26 9.55
N ARG A 193 12.15 -24.70 9.23
CA ARG A 193 11.13 -24.46 10.27
C ARG A 193 10.60 -25.78 10.81
N ASP A 194 10.91 -26.07 12.07
CA ASP A 194 10.30 -27.14 12.85
C ASP A 194 8.78 -26.90 12.95
N PRO A 195 7.93 -27.84 12.50
CA PRO A 195 6.47 -27.72 12.61
C PRO A 195 5.93 -27.67 14.06
N SER A 196 6.75 -27.82 15.09
CA SER A 196 6.35 -27.80 16.50
C SER A 196 5.96 -26.43 17.08
N HIS A 197 6.07 -25.35 16.30
CA HIS A 197 5.73 -23.97 16.72
C HIS A 197 4.58 -23.31 15.92
N LEU A 198 3.67 -24.12 15.36
CA LEU A 198 2.37 -23.68 14.82
C LEU A 198 1.21 -24.13 15.72
#